data_AF-A0A2N9EQA5-F1
#
_entry.id   AF-A0A2N9EQA5-F1
#
_cell.length_a   1.000
_cell.length_b   1.000
_cell.length_c   1.000
_cell.angle_alpha   90.00
_cell.angle_beta   90.00
_cell.angle_gamma   90.00
#
_symmetry.space_group_name_H-M   'P 1'
#
loop_
_entity.id
_entity.type
_entity.pdbx_description
1 polymer ?
#
loop_
_entity_poly.entity_id
_entity_poly.type
_entity_poly.pdbx_seq_one_letter_code
_entity_poly.pdbx_strand_id
1 'polypeptide(L)'
;MLKALFTRKKSSRPFKDYHSEWFNTLKNALLPLLRRSISDSAPTILSTHVEMLHQHFQSYYQALDLAACNDIAQLLFPDWRNSLEKPFLWLGDFHPYLFTNLLRSFLEDTDEEQTDDETEDETRENCKYFYDKPWQVAMPRRAPSKILMARVDQIECALRLMVPALVDRVRNAQAGLVQRVAENWVLCQGRKEVVRPVIGEAVAAEMEEMVSVFLDANRLRRSILAEIVSITSVYQAALYLEGLAQFFVGLREPELLAQFESCKIPLNIPSRIAL
;
A
#
# COMPACT_ATOMS: atom_id res chain seq x y z
N MET A 1 16.66 -15.32 15.00
CA MET A 1 17.92 -14.85 15.62
C MET A 1 17.95 -13.33 15.86
N LEU A 2 17.13 -12.52 15.17
CA LEU A 2 17.03 -11.06 15.36
C LEU A 2 16.21 -10.61 16.60
N LYS A 3 15.32 -11.46 17.13
CA LYS A 3 14.44 -11.12 18.27
C LYS A 3 15.17 -10.88 19.61
N ALA A 4 16.41 -11.33 19.76
CA ALA A 4 17.12 -11.35 21.04
C ALA A 4 17.92 -10.06 21.35
N LEU A 5 18.00 -9.11 20.41
CA LEU A 5 18.81 -7.89 20.57
C LEU A 5 18.01 -6.65 20.98
N PHE A 6 16.68 -6.74 21.06
CA PHE A 6 15.81 -5.57 21.27
C PHE A 6 14.77 -5.82 22.38
N THR A 7 15.22 -6.04 23.61
CA THR A 7 14.34 -5.89 24.78
C THR A 7 14.43 -4.45 25.30
N ARG A 8 13.73 -3.53 24.64
CA ARG A 8 13.38 -2.24 25.24
C ARG A 8 11.93 -2.34 25.72
N LYS A 9 11.73 -2.54 27.03
CA LYS A 9 10.39 -2.50 27.66
C LYS A 9 9.81 -1.09 27.52
N LYS A 10 8.79 -0.94 26.67
CA LYS A 10 7.64 -0.05 26.90
C LYS A 10 6.41 -0.76 26.34
N SER A 11 5.35 -0.84 27.15
CA SER A 11 4.04 -1.42 26.78
C SER A 11 3.36 -0.54 25.73
N SER A 12 3.93 -0.46 24.53
CA SER A 12 3.23 0.04 23.36
C SER A 12 2.34 -1.08 22.86
N ARG A 13 1.06 -0.78 22.64
CA ARG A 13 0.13 -1.71 21.98
C ARG A 13 0.79 -2.19 20.67
N PRO A 14 0.90 -3.51 20.41
CA PRO A 14 1.41 -4.03 19.16
C PRO A 14 0.71 -3.39 17.96
N PHE A 15 1.45 -3.04 16.91
CA PHE A 15 0.84 -2.37 15.75
C PHE A 15 -0.27 -3.22 15.10
N LYS A 16 -0.11 -4.55 15.13
CA LYS A 16 -1.15 -5.51 14.71
C LYS A 16 -2.52 -5.23 15.30
N ASP A 17 -2.58 -4.94 16.61
CA ASP A 17 -3.86 -4.73 17.29
C ASP A 17 -4.48 -3.41 16.86
N TYR A 18 -3.65 -2.37 16.67
CA TYR A 18 -4.10 -1.10 16.09
C TYR A 18 -4.62 -1.30 14.66
N HIS A 19 -3.87 -2.00 13.81
CA HIS A 19 -4.25 -2.28 12.44
C HIS A 19 -5.59 -3.02 12.37
N SER A 20 -5.81 -4.02 13.22
CA SER A 20 -7.09 -4.74 13.29
C SER A 20 -8.26 -3.83 13.64
N GLU A 21 -8.10 -2.92 14.61
CA GLU A 21 -9.13 -1.93 14.95
C GLU A 21 -9.37 -0.95 13.80
N TRP A 22 -8.29 -0.38 13.24
CA TRP A 22 -8.36 0.53 12.11
C TRP A 22 -9.09 -0.10 10.91
N PHE A 23 -8.76 -1.36 10.59
CA PHE A 23 -9.39 -2.10 9.51
C PHE A 23 -10.88 -2.38 9.79
N ASN A 24 -11.22 -2.77 11.01
CA ASN A 24 -12.62 -3.01 11.39
C ASN A 24 -13.44 -1.72 11.31
N THR A 25 -12.89 -0.58 11.73
CA THR A 25 -13.54 0.73 11.58
C THR A 25 -13.73 1.11 10.11
N LEU A 26 -12.72 0.86 9.26
CA LEU A 26 -12.81 1.08 7.83
C LEU A 26 -13.95 0.25 7.21
N LYS A 27 -13.94 -1.07 7.45
CA LYS A 27 -14.86 -2.03 6.85
C LYS A 27 -16.31 -1.87 7.35
N ASN A 28 -16.50 -1.75 8.67
CA ASN A 28 -17.81 -1.91 9.29
C ASN A 28 -18.51 -0.57 9.56
N ALA A 29 -17.79 0.55 9.59
CA ALA A 29 -18.36 1.86 9.87
C ALA A 29 -18.19 2.84 8.70
N LEU A 30 -16.95 3.19 8.34
CA LEU A 30 -16.70 4.30 7.43
C LEU A 30 -17.10 4.01 5.98
N LEU A 31 -16.77 2.82 5.46
CA LEU A 31 -17.14 2.43 4.10
C LEU A 31 -18.67 2.36 3.90
N PRO A 32 -19.46 1.72 4.78
CA PRO A 32 -20.92 1.77 4.71
C PRO A 32 -21.51 3.19 4.81
N LEU A 33 -20.97 4.03 5.70
CA LEU A 33 -21.42 5.42 5.85
C LEU A 33 -21.20 6.24 4.57
N LEU A 34 -20.02 6.12 3.96
CA LEU A 34 -19.72 6.82 2.71
C LEU A 34 -20.65 6.36 1.58
N ARG A 35 -20.84 5.04 1.42
CA ARG A 35 -21.75 4.47 0.42
C ARG A 35 -23.16 5.03 0.53
N ARG A 36 -23.69 5.10 1.75
CA ARG A 36 -25.01 5.68 2.00
C ARG A 36 -25.07 7.16 1.58
N SER A 37 -24.04 7.94 1.90
CA SER A 37 -24.02 9.36 1.52
C SER A 37 -23.83 9.62 0.04
N ILE A 38 -23.15 8.73 -0.67
CA ILE A 38 -23.09 8.76 -2.13
C ILE A 38 -24.51 8.59 -2.72
N SER A 39 -25.33 7.70 -2.13
CA SER A 39 -26.72 7.48 -2.58
C SER A 39 -27.70 8.57 -2.17
N ASP A 40 -27.61 9.10 -0.93
CA ASP A 40 -28.60 10.01 -0.35
C ASP A 40 -28.52 11.47 -0.89
N SER A 41 -27.61 11.77 -1.81
CA SER A 41 -27.47 13.06 -2.54
C SER A 41 -27.35 14.34 -1.68
N ALA A 42 -27.09 14.24 -0.37
CA ALA A 42 -26.90 15.38 0.53
C ALA A 42 -25.42 15.86 0.52
N PRO A 43 -25.09 17.01 -0.11
CA PRO A 43 -23.69 17.36 -0.40
C PRO A 43 -22.84 17.64 0.84
N THR A 44 -23.43 18.22 1.89
CA THR A 44 -22.73 18.54 3.14
C THR A 44 -22.33 17.29 3.90
N ILE A 45 -23.24 16.30 3.98
CA ILE A 45 -22.99 15.01 4.64
C ILE A 45 -21.92 14.23 3.88
N LEU A 46 -21.95 14.25 2.54
CA LEU A 46 -20.94 13.60 1.71
C LEU A 46 -19.54 14.17 1.97
N SER A 47 -19.39 15.50 2.01
CA SER A 47 -18.10 16.14 2.33
C SER A 47 -17.55 15.69 3.68
N THR A 48 -18.40 15.66 4.71
CA THR A 48 -18.00 15.20 6.05
C THR A 48 -17.52 13.75 6.03
N HIS A 49 -18.22 12.84 5.33
CA HIS A 49 -17.79 11.44 5.27
C HIS A 49 -16.53 11.22 4.41
N VAL A 50 -16.33 12.02 3.36
CA VAL A 50 -15.08 12.06 2.59
C VAL A 50 -13.92 12.47 3.50
N GLU A 51 -14.08 13.55 4.26
CA GLU A 51 -13.07 14.02 5.21
C GLU A 51 -12.78 12.98 6.30
N MET A 52 -13.81 12.35 6.87
CA MET A 52 -13.65 11.29 7.87
C MET A 52 -12.81 10.13 7.34
N LEU A 53 -13.10 9.66 6.12
CA LEU A 53 -12.37 8.54 5.53
C LEU A 53 -10.94 8.94 5.13
N HIS A 54 -10.75 10.15 4.61
CA HIS A 54 -9.41 10.69 4.33
C HIS A 54 -8.56 10.77 5.60
N GLN A 55 -9.10 11.33 6.70
CA GLN A 55 -8.41 11.39 7.98
C GLN A 55 -8.13 10.00 8.55
N HIS A 56 -9.03 9.04 8.35
CA HIS A 56 -8.81 7.64 8.75
C HIS A 56 -7.57 7.05 8.09
N PHE A 57 -7.36 7.26 6.78
CA PHE A 57 -6.14 6.83 6.09
C PHE A 57 -4.90 7.62 6.54
N GLN A 58 -5.01 8.94 6.77
CA GLN A 58 -3.89 9.73 7.29
C GLN A 58 -3.43 9.24 8.67
N SER A 59 -4.37 8.95 9.57
CA SER A 59 -4.08 8.44 10.91
C SER A 59 -3.39 7.08 10.88
N TYR A 60 -3.71 6.22 9.91
CA TYR A 60 -3.03 4.94 9.72
C TYR A 60 -1.55 5.10 9.38
N TYR A 61 -1.22 5.99 8.45
CA TYR A 61 0.17 6.26 8.11
C TYR A 61 0.94 6.94 9.25
N GLN A 62 0.30 7.82 10.02
CA GLN A 62 0.89 8.37 11.25
C GLN A 62 1.16 7.28 12.30
N ALA A 63 0.26 6.32 12.47
CA ALA A 63 0.46 5.19 13.37
C ALA A 63 1.56 4.24 12.89
N LEU A 64 1.70 4.04 11.57
CA LEU A 64 2.83 3.33 10.96
C LEU A 64 4.15 4.02 11.28
N ASP A 65 4.21 5.35 11.16
CA ASP A 65 5.40 6.15 11.49
C ASP A 65 5.80 5.98 12.96
N LEU A 66 4.82 6.07 13.87
CA LEU A 66 5.05 5.84 15.30
C LEU A 66 5.51 4.40 15.60
N ALA A 67 4.96 3.41 14.91
CA ALA A 67 5.37 2.02 15.08
C ALA A 67 6.79 1.77 14.53
N ALA A 68 7.16 2.38 13.41
CA ALA A 68 8.48 2.26 12.79
C ALA A 68 9.58 2.79 13.71
N CYS A 69 9.35 3.96 14.34
CA CYS A 69 10.26 4.55 15.32
C CYS A 69 10.48 3.67 16.56
N ASN A 70 9.55 2.76 16.88
CA ASN A 70 9.68 1.84 18.01
C ASN A 70 10.37 0.54 17.61
N ASP A 71 9.87 -0.13 16.58
CA ASP A 71 10.44 -1.36 16.03
C ASP A 71 9.95 -1.52 14.58
N ILE A 72 10.80 -1.13 13.62
CA ILE A 72 10.51 -1.24 12.19
C ILE A 72 10.45 -2.69 11.70
N ALA A 73 11.09 -3.64 12.38
CA ALA A 73 11.10 -5.03 11.93
C ALA A 73 9.70 -5.64 11.94
N GLN A 74 8.82 -5.21 12.86
CA GLN A 74 7.42 -5.64 12.90
C GLN A 74 6.61 -5.18 11.68
N LEU A 75 7.07 -4.13 10.97
CA LEU A 75 6.40 -3.55 9.80
C LEU A 75 7.00 -4.05 8.49
N LEU A 76 8.32 -4.28 8.44
CA LEU A 76 8.99 -4.87 7.27
C LEU A 76 8.72 -6.37 7.14
N PHE A 77 8.46 -7.05 8.26
CA PHE A 77 8.16 -8.48 8.31
C PHE A 77 6.85 -8.75 9.07
N PRO A 78 5.70 -8.24 8.59
CA PRO A 78 4.44 -8.29 9.32
C PRO A 78 3.87 -9.73 9.34
N ASP A 79 3.54 -10.21 10.52
CA ASP A 79 2.84 -11.48 10.75
C ASP A 79 1.31 -11.34 10.67
N TRP A 80 0.81 -10.10 10.56
CA TRP A 80 -0.60 -9.71 10.54
C TRP A 80 -1.13 -9.37 9.13
N ARG A 81 -0.25 -9.44 8.13
CA ARG A 81 -0.58 -9.37 6.71
C ARG A 81 -0.77 -10.77 6.17
N ASN A 82 -1.82 -10.95 5.38
CA ASN A 82 -2.12 -12.23 4.77
C ASN A 82 -1.26 -12.48 3.51
N SER A 83 -1.42 -13.65 2.90
CA SER A 83 -0.69 -14.11 1.72
C SER A 83 -0.97 -13.27 0.47
N LEU A 84 -2.18 -12.72 0.32
CA LEU A 84 -2.58 -11.83 -0.78
C LEU A 84 -2.01 -10.41 -0.65
N GLU A 85 -1.89 -9.89 0.57
CA GLU A 85 -1.39 -8.54 0.81
C GLU A 85 0.12 -8.43 0.61
N LYS A 86 0.87 -9.46 1.05
CA LYS A 86 2.34 -9.45 1.10
C LYS A 86 3.02 -9.09 -0.23
N PRO A 87 2.60 -9.60 -1.40
CA PRO A 87 3.20 -9.25 -2.68
C PRO A 87 3.11 -7.76 -3.05
N PHE A 88 2.12 -7.04 -2.51
CA PHE A 88 1.93 -5.61 -2.78
C PHE A 88 2.68 -4.70 -1.79
N LEU A 89 3.33 -5.25 -0.76
CA LEU A 89 4.04 -4.46 0.24
C LEU A 89 5.37 -3.96 -0.32
N TRP A 90 5.54 -2.64 -0.30
CA TRP A 90 6.77 -1.93 -0.59
C TRP A 90 7.11 -1.08 0.61
N LEU A 91 8.22 -1.34 1.33
CA LEU A 91 8.51 -0.62 2.59
C LEU A 91 7.33 -0.66 3.59
N GLY A 92 6.82 -1.86 3.84
CA GLY A 92 5.79 -2.19 4.84
C GLY A 92 4.34 -1.84 4.52
N ASP A 93 4.06 -1.17 3.40
CA ASP A 93 2.68 -0.95 2.94
C ASP A 93 2.61 -0.80 1.41
N PHE A 94 1.42 -0.58 0.84
CA PHE A 94 1.22 -0.54 -0.60
C PHE A 94 2.11 0.47 -1.33
N HIS A 95 2.47 0.13 -2.56
CA HIS A 95 3.27 0.99 -3.42
C HIS A 95 2.52 2.31 -3.75
N PRO A 96 3.17 3.49 -3.73
CA PRO A 96 2.51 4.77 -3.97
C PRO A 96 1.76 4.89 -5.31
N TYR A 97 2.20 4.19 -6.35
CA TYR A 97 1.49 4.16 -7.63
C TYR A 97 0.12 3.48 -7.56
N LEU A 98 -0.14 2.69 -6.53
CA LEU A 98 -1.47 2.11 -6.33
C LEU A 98 -2.54 3.21 -6.25
N PHE A 99 -2.22 4.33 -5.60
CA PHE A 99 -3.14 5.45 -5.45
C PHE A 99 -3.47 6.12 -6.77
N THR A 100 -2.49 6.31 -7.65
CA THR A 100 -2.68 6.95 -8.97
C THR A 100 -3.29 5.98 -9.98
N ASN A 101 -2.87 4.72 -9.98
CA ASN A 101 -3.43 3.68 -10.86
C ASN A 101 -4.91 3.43 -10.55
N LEU A 102 -5.27 3.39 -9.27
CA LEU A 102 -6.67 3.29 -8.87
C LEU A 102 -7.46 4.51 -9.35
N LEU A 103 -6.90 5.72 -9.20
CA LEU A 103 -7.55 6.93 -9.73
C LEU A 103 -7.76 6.84 -11.24
N ARG A 104 -6.73 6.44 -12.00
CA ARG A 104 -6.79 6.24 -13.47
C ARG A 104 -7.88 5.25 -13.86
N SER A 105 -8.02 4.14 -13.15
CA SER A 105 -9.07 3.15 -13.44
C SER A 105 -10.50 3.73 -13.37
N PHE A 106 -10.72 4.76 -12.54
CA PHE A 106 -12.00 5.47 -12.51
C PHE A 106 -12.17 6.52 -13.61
N LEU A 107 -11.07 6.93 -14.23
CA LEU A 107 -10.99 7.98 -15.24
C LEU A 107 -10.93 7.42 -16.67
N GLU A 108 -10.42 6.20 -16.88
CA GLU A 108 -10.25 5.56 -18.20
C GLU A 108 -11.51 4.82 -18.69
N ASP A 109 -12.43 4.45 -17.78
CA ASP A 109 -13.76 3.87 -18.07
C ASP A 109 -14.69 4.79 -18.91
N THR A 110 -14.22 5.96 -19.35
CA THR A 110 -14.99 6.94 -20.17
C THR A 110 -14.60 7.00 -21.64
N ASP A 111 -13.54 6.31 -22.08
CA ASP A 111 -13.00 6.46 -23.43
C ASP A 111 -13.37 5.31 -24.40
N GLU A 112 -14.08 4.26 -23.95
CA GLU A 112 -14.45 3.09 -24.77
C GLU A 112 -15.77 3.24 -25.58
N GLU A 113 -16.37 4.44 -25.68
CA GLU A 113 -17.49 4.67 -26.60
C GLU A 113 -17.02 5.37 -27.89
N GLN A 114 -16.51 4.58 -28.85
CA GLN A 114 -16.75 4.65 -30.30
C GLN A 114 -15.66 3.92 -31.10
N THR A 115 -15.67 2.58 -31.09
CA THR A 115 -15.31 1.81 -32.27
C THR A 115 -16.18 0.56 -32.28
N ASP A 116 -17.19 0.57 -33.14
CA ASP A 116 -17.89 -0.65 -33.57
C ASP A 116 -16.84 -1.58 -34.20
N ASP A 117 -16.45 -2.64 -33.50
CA ASP A 117 -16.01 -3.88 -34.15
C ASP A 117 -16.30 -5.06 -33.22
N GLU A 118 -17.29 -5.84 -33.62
CA GLU A 118 -17.69 -7.09 -33.00
C GLU A 118 -16.54 -8.11 -33.14
N THR A 119 -15.77 -8.32 -32.08
CA THR A 119 -15.08 -9.60 -31.87
C THR A 119 -15.27 -10.05 -30.43
N GLU A 120 -16.04 -11.12 -30.29
CA GLU A 120 -16.27 -11.84 -29.04
C GLU A 120 -14.94 -12.43 -28.54
N ASP A 121 -14.39 -11.88 -27.45
CA ASP A 121 -13.33 -12.51 -26.66
C ASP A 121 -13.90 -12.87 -25.28
N GLU A 122 -14.05 -14.18 -25.06
CA GLU A 122 -14.66 -14.83 -23.89
C GLU A 122 -13.88 -14.66 -22.58
N THR A 123 -12.88 -13.77 -22.53
CA THR A 123 -12.10 -13.50 -21.30
C THR A 123 -12.65 -12.36 -20.43
N ARG A 124 -13.71 -11.65 -20.88
CA ARG A 124 -14.30 -10.49 -20.17
C ARG A 124 -15.40 -10.83 -19.14
N GLU A 125 -15.66 -12.12 -18.88
CA GLU A 125 -16.75 -12.52 -17.97
C GLU A 125 -16.42 -12.41 -16.48
N ASN A 126 -15.14 -12.39 -16.09
CA ASN A 126 -14.77 -12.44 -14.68
C ASN A 126 -14.76 -11.07 -13.96
N CYS A 127 -14.91 -9.95 -14.70
CA CYS A 127 -14.96 -8.60 -14.14
C CYS A 127 -16.40 -8.06 -13.94
N LYS A 128 -17.42 -8.88 -14.20
CA LYS A 128 -18.82 -8.44 -14.13
C LYS A 128 -19.34 -8.24 -12.69
N TYR A 129 -18.69 -8.85 -11.71
CA TYR A 129 -19.10 -8.76 -10.29
C TYR A 129 -18.83 -7.40 -9.63
N PHE A 130 -18.14 -6.46 -10.30
CA PHE A 130 -17.91 -5.11 -9.77
C PHE A 130 -19.03 -4.09 -10.08
N TYR A 131 -19.93 -4.38 -11.03
CA TYR A 131 -20.81 -3.36 -11.63
C TYR A 131 -22.32 -3.53 -11.42
N ASP A 132 -22.78 -4.45 -10.57
CA ASP A 132 -24.22 -4.69 -10.31
C ASP A 132 -24.94 -3.58 -9.49
N LYS A 133 -24.44 -2.34 -9.53
CA LYS A 133 -25.16 -1.18 -8.96
C LYS A 133 -26.11 -0.57 -10.01
N PRO A 134 -27.31 -0.10 -9.61
CA PRO A 134 -28.29 0.45 -10.54
C PRO A 134 -27.71 1.61 -11.37
N TRP A 135 -27.99 1.54 -12.67
CA TRP A 135 -27.69 2.46 -13.79
C TRP A 135 -27.92 3.98 -13.54
N GLN A 136 -28.46 4.36 -12.38
CA GLN A 136 -28.71 5.75 -11.96
C GLN A 136 -27.51 6.41 -11.25
N VAL A 137 -26.50 5.62 -10.84
CA VAL A 137 -25.21 6.13 -10.26
C VAL A 137 -24.13 6.35 -11.33
N ALA A 138 -24.44 6.02 -12.59
CA ALA A 138 -23.51 6.07 -13.73
C ALA A 138 -23.31 7.47 -14.36
N MET A 139 -24.03 8.50 -13.93
CA MET A 139 -23.83 9.87 -14.46
C MET A 139 -23.62 10.85 -13.29
N PRO A 140 -22.45 11.50 -13.17
CA PRO A 140 -21.58 11.94 -14.25
C PRO A 140 -20.15 11.36 -14.13
N ARG A 141 -19.89 10.22 -14.79
CA ARG A 141 -18.57 9.92 -15.34
C ARG A 141 -18.27 10.88 -16.49
N ARG A 142 -18.17 12.17 -16.18
CA ARG A 142 -17.75 13.19 -17.15
C ARG A 142 -16.29 12.93 -17.45
N ALA A 143 -15.95 12.92 -18.74
CA ALA A 143 -14.57 12.93 -19.23
C ALA A 143 -13.68 13.72 -18.24
N PRO A 144 -12.65 13.09 -17.67
CA PRO A 144 -11.77 13.73 -16.70
C PRO A 144 -11.37 15.10 -17.23
N SER A 145 -11.50 16.16 -16.41
CA SER A 145 -11.08 17.48 -16.89
C SER A 145 -9.60 17.40 -17.29
N LYS A 146 -9.23 18.05 -18.40
CA LYS A 146 -7.81 18.11 -18.84
C LYS A 146 -6.88 18.58 -17.72
N ILE A 147 -7.40 19.41 -16.81
CA ILE A 147 -6.71 19.90 -15.62
C ILE A 147 -6.47 18.76 -14.62
N LEU A 148 -7.47 17.93 -14.33
CA LEU A 148 -7.33 16.76 -13.45
C LEU A 148 -6.28 15.80 -14.00
N MET A 149 -6.35 15.46 -15.29
CA MET A 149 -5.37 14.58 -15.94
C MET A 149 -3.95 15.13 -15.85
N ALA A 150 -3.76 16.41 -16.17
CA ALA A 150 -2.45 17.05 -16.06
C ALA A 150 -1.91 17.08 -14.63
N ARG A 151 -2.77 17.15 -13.61
CA ARG A 151 -2.37 17.05 -12.19
C ARG A 151 -1.97 15.63 -11.83
N VAL A 152 -2.71 14.62 -12.28
CA VAL A 152 -2.34 13.21 -12.08
C VAL A 152 -0.99 12.90 -12.75
N ASP A 153 -0.76 13.40 -13.97
CA ASP A 153 0.54 13.27 -14.66
C ASP A 153 1.69 13.90 -13.85
N GLN A 154 1.44 15.05 -13.19
CA GLN A 154 2.43 15.70 -12.32
C GLN A 154 2.76 14.85 -11.09
N ILE A 155 1.75 14.27 -10.44
CA ILE A 155 1.94 13.35 -9.31
C ILE A 155 2.80 12.16 -9.75
N GLU A 156 2.47 11.56 -10.90
CA GLU A 156 3.20 10.41 -11.45
C GLU A 156 4.63 10.78 -11.88
N CYS A 157 4.86 11.98 -12.42
CA CYS A 157 6.19 12.51 -12.68
C CYS A 157 7.02 12.59 -11.39
N ALA A 158 6.45 13.13 -10.31
CA ALA A 158 7.13 13.20 -9.01
C ALA A 158 7.43 11.79 -8.47
N LEU A 159 6.47 10.87 -8.58
CA LEU A 159 6.64 9.47 -8.20
C LEU A 159 7.79 8.76 -8.94
N ARG A 160 7.96 9.04 -10.24
CA ARG A 160 9.08 8.50 -11.05
C ARG A 160 10.45 8.92 -10.53
N LEU A 161 10.55 10.03 -9.80
CA LEU A 161 11.79 10.48 -9.18
C LEU A 161 11.92 9.97 -7.74
N MET A 162 10.85 10.06 -6.95
CA MET A 162 10.90 9.79 -5.51
C MET A 162 10.98 8.29 -5.18
N VAL A 163 10.24 7.44 -5.90
CA VAL A 163 10.23 6.00 -5.61
C VAL A 163 11.60 5.37 -5.86
N PRO A 164 12.28 5.57 -7.02
CA PRO A 164 13.63 5.05 -7.22
C PRO A 164 14.63 5.59 -6.20
N ALA A 165 14.55 6.87 -5.84
CA ALA A 165 15.44 7.45 -4.83
C ALA A 165 15.31 6.77 -3.45
N LEU A 166 14.09 6.43 -3.03
CA LEU A 166 13.85 5.67 -1.80
C LEU A 166 14.38 4.24 -1.92
N VAL A 167 14.19 3.57 -3.06
CA VAL A 167 14.72 2.23 -3.32
C VAL A 167 16.26 2.23 -3.30
N ASP A 168 16.90 3.23 -3.90
CA ASP A 168 18.35 3.36 -3.91
C ASP A 168 18.89 3.54 -2.49
N ARG A 169 18.21 4.33 -1.63
CA ARG A 169 18.58 4.48 -0.22
C ARG A 169 18.52 3.15 0.54
N VAL A 170 17.45 2.37 0.35
CA VAL A 170 17.32 1.03 0.96
C VAL A 170 18.44 0.11 0.50
N ARG A 171 18.69 0.06 -0.82
CA ARG A 171 19.76 -0.77 -1.39
C ARG A 171 21.12 -0.37 -0.83
N ASN A 172 21.40 0.92 -0.72
CA ASN A 172 22.66 1.43 -0.18
C ASN A 172 22.81 1.13 1.32
N ALA A 173 21.73 1.25 2.10
CA ALA A 173 21.73 0.91 3.53
C ALA A 173 22.03 -0.59 3.75
N GLN A 174 21.34 -1.45 3.01
CA GLN A 174 21.53 -2.91 3.06
C GLN A 174 22.92 -3.32 2.57
N ALA A 175 23.40 -2.74 1.46
CA ALA A 175 24.76 -3.00 0.96
C ALA A 175 25.81 -2.58 1.98
N GLY A 176 25.64 -1.42 2.61
CA GLY A 176 26.50 -0.93 3.68
C GLY A 176 26.51 -1.83 4.90
N LEU A 177 25.35 -2.40 5.29
CA LEU A 177 25.31 -3.43 6.34
C LEU A 177 26.14 -4.65 5.95
N VAL A 178 25.86 -5.23 4.78
CA VAL A 178 26.52 -6.45 4.32
C VAL A 178 28.03 -6.26 4.26
N GLN A 179 28.49 -5.12 3.76
CA GLN A 179 29.90 -4.76 3.72
C GLN A 179 30.50 -4.73 5.14
N ARG A 180 29.89 -3.97 6.06
CA ARG A 180 30.38 -3.88 7.45
C ARG A 180 30.40 -5.25 8.14
N VAL A 181 29.36 -6.06 7.95
CA VAL A 181 29.30 -7.40 8.54
C VAL A 181 30.40 -8.31 7.95
N ALA A 182 30.63 -8.26 6.65
CA ALA A 182 31.66 -9.05 5.97
C ALA A 182 33.08 -8.64 6.40
N GLU A 183 33.40 -7.35 6.42
CA GLU A 183 34.70 -6.82 6.86
C GLU A 183 35.00 -7.24 8.30
N ASN A 184 34.02 -7.09 9.20
CA ASN A 184 34.18 -7.44 10.61
C ASN A 184 34.26 -8.95 10.85
N TRP A 185 33.59 -9.76 10.03
CA TRP A 185 33.71 -11.21 10.07
C TRP A 185 35.14 -11.68 9.74
N VAL A 186 35.76 -11.08 8.72
CA VAL A 186 37.15 -11.38 8.32
C VAL A 186 38.14 -10.96 9.41
N LEU A 187 37.98 -9.76 9.97
CA LEU A 187 38.90 -9.21 10.98
C LEU A 187 38.90 -9.98 12.31
N CYS A 188 37.81 -10.65 12.64
CA CYS A 188 37.61 -11.26 13.96
C CYS A 188 37.67 -12.78 13.96
N GLN A 189 38.24 -13.43 12.93
CA GLN A 189 38.36 -14.89 12.82
C GLN A 189 38.79 -15.54 14.16
N GLY A 190 37.81 -16.10 14.89
CA GLY A 190 37.98 -16.83 16.15
C GLY A 190 37.51 -16.15 17.44
N ARG A 191 37.32 -14.81 17.50
CA ARG A 191 36.94 -14.09 18.74
C ARG A 191 35.47 -13.67 18.77
N LYS A 192 34.58 -14.62 19.08
CA LYS A 192 33.12 -14.42 19.12
C LYS A 192 32.66 -13.26 20.02
N GLU A 193 33.36 -12.96 21.11
CA GLU A 193 32.94 -11.92 22.06
C GLU A 193 33.09 -10.49 21.51
N VAL A 194 34.04 -10.25 20.60
CA VAL A 194 34.28 -8.92 20.00
C VAL A 194 33.39 -8.69 18.78
N VAL A 195 33.04 -9.75 18.06
CA VAL A 195 32.19 -9.70 16.84
C VAL A 195 30.77 -9.23 17.14
N ARG A 196 30.20 -9.71 18.24
CA ARG A 196 28.78 -9.50 18.57
C ARG A 196 28.38 -8.03 18.76
N PRO A 197 29.11 -7.20 19.54
CA PRO A 197 28.76 -5.78 19.69
C PRO A 197 28.93 -5.00 18.39
N VAL A 198 29.97 -5.28 17.59
CA VAL A 198 30.25 -4.59 16.33
C VAL A 198 29.17 -4.87 15.27
N ILE A 199 28.74 -6.13 15.15
CA ILE A 199 27.58 -6.47 14.30
C ILE A 199 26.32 -5.76 14.81
N GLY A 200 26.13 -5.70 16.13
CA GLY A 200 25.00 -5.00 16.74
C GLY A 200 24.94 -3.52 16.36
N GLU A 201 26.08 -2.82 16.37
CA GLU A 201 26.19 -1.42 15.95
C GLU A 201 25.90 -1.24 14.46
N ALA A 202 26.48 -2.09 13.60
CA ALA A 202 26.27 -2.03 12.16
C ALA A 202 24.79 -2.24 11.78
N VAL A 203 24.10 -3.15 12.49
CA VAL A 203 22.66 -3.41 12.37
C VAL A 203 21.84 -2.23 12.89
N ALA A 204 22.21 -1.64 14.03
CA ALA A 204 21.49 -0.49 14.58
C ALA A 204 21.51 0.72 13.63
N ALA A 205 22.67 1.02 13.03
CA ALA A 205 22.81 2.09 12.04
C ALA A 205 22.00 1.83 10.77
N GLU A 206 21.96 0.59 10.28
CA GLU A 206 21.09 0.22 9.15
C GLU A 206 19.61 0.39 9.51
N MET A 207 19.20 -0.08 10.70
CA MET A 207 17.80 0.05 11.14
C MET A 207 17.38 1.52 11.27
N GLU A 208 18.27 2.41 11.70
CA GLU A 208 18.01 3.85 11.76
C GLU A 208 17.74 4.43 10.36
N GLU A 209 18.57 4.09 9.36
CA GLU A 209 18.33 4.52 7.98
C GLU A 209 17.05 3.88 7.41
N MET A 210 16.77 2.62 7.71
CA MET A 210 15.53 1.96 7.31
C MET A 210 14.30 2.66 7.90
N VAL A 211 14.36 3.11 9.16
CA VAL A 211 13.30 3.94 9.76
C VAL A 211 13.14 5.24 8.98
N SER A 212 14.23 5.95 8.71
CA SER A 212 14.20 7.20 7.93
C SER A 212 13.53 7.02 6.56
N VAL A 213 13.94 6.02 5.78
CA VAL A 213 13.35 5.73 4.46
C VAL A 213 11.88 5.32 4.57
N PHE A 214 11.51 4.56 5.60
CA PHE A 214 10.13 4.15 5.84
C PHE A 214 9.21 5.34 6.12
N LEU A 215 9.66 6.28 6.95
CA LEU A 215 8.93 7.52 7.24
C LEU A 215 8.74 8.36 5.96
N ASP A 216 9.78 8.48 5.15
CA ASP A 216 9.69 9.20 3.87
C ASP A 216 8.72 8.53 2.88
N ALA A 217 8.70 7.19 2.85
CA ALA A 217 7.75 6.44 2.03
C ALA A 217 6.30 6.69 2.50
N ASN A 218 6.02 6.69 3.80
CA ASN A 218 4.69 7.00 4.33
C ASN A 218 4.28 8.45 4.11
N ARG A 219 5.23 9.39 4.24
CA ARG A 219 5.02 10.80 3.89
C ARG A 219 4.61 10.94 2.42
N LEU A 220 5.27 10.21 1.52
CA LEU A 220 4.92 10.20 0.10
C LEU A 220 3.49 9.69 -0.13
N ARG A 221 3.12 8.53 0.44
CA ARG A 221 1.75 7.98 0.35
C ARG A 221 0.69 8.96 0.84
N ARG A 222 0.93 9.55 2.01
CA ARG A 222 0.03 10.55 2.61
C ARG A 222 -0.12 11.78 1.74
N SER A 223 0.98 12.28 1.17
CA SER A 223 0.99 13.46 0.30
C SER A 223 0.17 13.21 -0.96
N ILE A 224 0.38 12.06 -1.62
CA ILE A 224 -0.36 11.68 -2.83
C ILE A 224 -1.85 11.54 -2.54
N LEU A 225 -2.20 10.85 -1.45
CA LEU A 225 -3.59 10.68 -1.06
C LEU A 225 -4.26 12.04 -0.79
N ALA A 226 -3.58 12.95 -0.09
CA ALA A 226 -4.08 14.29 0.15
C ALA A 226 -4.20 15.11 -1.15
N GLU A 227 -3.22 14.99 -2.04
CA GLU A 227 -3.24 15.69 -3.33
C GLU A 227 -4.41 15.20 -4.20
N ILE A 228 -4.60 13.89 -4.34
CA ILE A 228 -5.73 13.30 -5.06
C ILE A 228 -7.08 13.80 -4.51
N VAL A 229 -7.27 13.76 -3.19
CA VAL A 229 -8.51 14.26 -2.56
C VAL A 229 -8.71 15.76 -2.82
N SER A 230 -7.63 16.56 -2.86
CA SER A 230 -7.70 18.00 -3.10
C SER A 230 -7.97 18.41 -4.55
N ILE A 231 -7.50 17.63 -5.53
CA ILE A 231 -7.69 17.93 -6.97
C ILE A 231 -9.01 17.38 -7.51
N THR A 232 -9.69 16.52 -6.74
CA THR A 232 -10.97 15.92 -7.10
C THR A 232 -12.14 16.72 -6.53
N SER A 233 -13.29 16.68 -7.20
CA SER A 233 -14.53 17.15 -6.58
C SER A 233 -14.93 16.25 -5.41
N VAL A 234 -15.75 16.73 -4.48
CA VAL A 234 -16.22 15.93 -3.32
C VAL A 234 -16.80 14.58 -3.74
N TYR A 235 -17.57 14.55 -4.83
CA TYR A 235 -18.14 13.31 -5.35
C TYR A 235 -17.08 12.36 -5.93
N GLN A 236 -16.14 12.89 -6.71
CA GLN A 236 -15.02 12.10 -7.23
C GLN A 236 -14.12 11.57 -6.11
N ALA A 237 -13.83 12.39 -5.09
CA ALA A 237 -13.09 11.98 -3.91
C ALA A 237 -13.83 10.86 -3.16
N ALA A 238 -15.16 10.95 -3.05
CA ALA A 238 -15.99 9.90 -2.45
C ALA A 238 -15.87 8.58 -3.21
N LEU A 239 -16.03 8.58 -4.54
CA LEU A 239 -15.89 7.37 -5.35
C LEU A 239 -14.48 6.79 -5.27
N TYR A 240 -13.46 7.64 -5.36
CA TYR A 240 -12.07 7.24 -5.24
C TYR A 240 -11.76 6.59 -3.88
N LEU A 241 -12.17 7.22 -2.78
CA LEU A 241 -11.95 6.68 -1.43
C LEU A 241 -12.82 5.46 -1.14
N GLU A 242 -14.03 5.37 -1.71
CA GLU A 242 -14.84 4.14 -1.69
C GLU A 242 -14.06 3.00 -2.35
N GLY A 243 -13.54 3.23 -3.56
CA GLY A 243 -12.71 2.28 -4.30
C GLY A 243 -11.46 1.85 -3.53
N LEU A 244 -10.75 2.82 -2.94
CA LEU A 244 -9.55 2.55 -2.16
C LEU A 244 -9.87 1.70 -0.92
N ALA A 245 -10.93 2.05 -0.20
CA ALA A 245 -11.39 1.29 0.95
C ALA A 245 -11.82 -0.13 0.54
N GLN A 246 -12.54 -0.27 -0.57
CA GLN A 246 -12.92 -1.58 -1.11
C GLN A 246 -11.71 -2.41 -1.49
N PHE A 247 -10.69 -1.82 -2.11
CA PHE A 247 -9.44 -2.53 -2.43
C PHE A 247 -8.79 -3.11 -1.17
N PHE A 248 -8.63 -2.30 -0.11
CA PHE A 248 -8.09 -2.76 1.17
C PHE A 248 -8.94 -3.87 1.80
N VAL A 249 -10.26 -3.71 1.80
CA VAL A 249 -11.20 -4.68 2.38
C VAL A 249 -11.22 -5.99 1.57
N GLY A 250 -11.17 -5.90 0.25
CA GLY A 250 -11.20 -7.02 -0.69
C GLY A 250 -9.98 -7.92 -0.59
N LEU A 251 -8.79 -7.37 -0.32
CA LEU A 251 -7.58 -8.16 -0.04
C LEU A 251 -7.68 -9.03 1.22
N ARG A 252 -8.72 -8.85 2.03
CA ARG A 252 -9.01 -9.64 3.23
C ARG A 252 -10.31 -10.43 3.14
N GLU A 253 -10.86 -10.57 1.95
CA GLU A 253 -12.05 -11.34 1.69
C GLU A 253 -11.73 -12.85 1.85
N PRO A 254 -12.43 -13.59 2.73
CA PRO A 254 -12.07 -14.98 3.07
C PRO A 254 -12.11 -15.94 1.88
N GLU A 255 -13.05 -15.77 0.95
CA GLU A 255 -13.19 -16.66 -0.20
C GLU A 255 -12.02 -16.49 -1.17
N LEU A 256 -11.66 -15.25 -1.49
CA LEU A 256 -10.49 -14.90 -2.30
C LEU A 256 -9.19 -15.39 -1.67
N LEU A 257 -9.05 -15.25 -0.35
CA LEU A 257 -7.90 -15.76 0.40
C LEU A 257 -7.80 -17.29 0.31
N ALA A 258 -8.92 -17.99 0.52
CA ALA A 258 -8.96 -19.44 0.41
C ALA A 258 -8.60 -19.92 -1.00
N GLN A 259 -9.13 -19.24 -2.03
CA GLN A 259 -8.80 -19.52 -3.43
C GLN A 259 -7.29 -19.31 -3.69
N PHE A 260 -6.73 -18.17 -3.29
CA PHE A 260 -5.32 -17.87 -3.48
C PHE A 260 -4.40 -18.88 -2.77
N GLU A 261 -4.74 -19.29 -1.55
CA GLU A 261 -3.95 -20.29 -0.80
C GLU A 261 -4.09 -21.69 -1.39
N SER A 262 -5.21 -21.98 -2.06
CA SER A 262 -5.41 -23.24 -2.79
C SER A 262 -4.70 -23.28 -4.15
N CYS A 263 -4.31 -22.12 -4.71
CA CYS A 263 -3.58 -22.01 -5.97
C CYS A 263 -2.17 -22.60 -5.83
N LYS A 264 -2.06 -23.91 -6.04
CA LYS A 264 -0.79 -24.60 -6.25
C LYS A 264 -0.34 -24.36 -7.68
N ILE A 265 0.25 -23.21 -7.97
CA ILE A 265 1.03 -23.07 -9.21
C ILE A 265 2.30 -23.92 -8.99
N PRO A 266 2.50 -25.03 -9.71
CA PRO A 266 3.79 -25.69 -9.69
C PRO A 266 4.78 -24.71 -10.32
N LEU A 267 5.78 -24.28 -9.57
CA LEU A 267 6.94 -23.61 -10.17
C LEU A 267 7.52 -24.62 -11.16
N ASN A 268 7.28 -24.38 -12.45
CA ASN A 268 7.74 -25.26 -13.51
C ASN A 268 9.27 -25.34 -13.39
N ILE A 269 9.76 -26.51 -12.96
CA ILE A 269 11.18 -26.77 -12.79
C ILE A 269 11.83 -26.52 -14.15
N PRO A 270 12.91 -25.71 -14.24
CA PRO A 270 13.55 -25.46 -15.53
C PRO A 270 14.00 -26.80 -16.10
N SER A 271 13.50 -27.12 -17.29
CA SER A 271 13.96 -28.24 -18.09
C SER A 271 15.49 -28.13 -18.17
N ARG A 272 16.18 -29.07 -17.53
CA ARG A 272 17.62 -29.24 -17.71
C ARG A 272 17.86 -29.37 -19.20
N ILE A 273 18.48 -28.37 -19.80
CA ILE A 273 19.12 -28.50 -21.10
C ILE A 273 20.17 -29.60 -20.91
N ALA A 274 19.90 -30.74 -21.54
CA ALA A 274 20.83 -31.84 -21.59
C ALA A 274 22.02 -31.43 -22.47
N LEU A 275 23.21 -31.60 -21.88
CA LEU A 275 24.55 -31.76 -22.46
C LEU A 275 24.78 -31.28 -23.90
#